data_AF-A0A3A9A5Y0-F1
#
_entry.id   AF-A0A3A9A5Y0-F1
#
_cell.length_a   1.000
_cell.length_b   1.000
_cell.length_c   1.000
_cell.angle_alpha   90.00
_cell.angle_beta   90.00
_cell.angle_gamma   90.00
#
_symmetry.space_group_name_H-M   'P 1'
#
loop_
_entity.id
_entity.type
_entity.pdbx_description
1 polymer ?
#
loop_
_entity_poly.entity_id
_entity_poly.type
_entity_poly.pdbx_seq_one_letter_code
_entity_poly.pdbx_strand_id
1 'polypeptide(L)' 'MVDIKEIKAQLKRAGMTQTELARSVEMDPSTLNRKINNSEGETLTVKEATQIAETLKIPRDMLTNIFFASRLAETQVTA' A
#
# COMPACT_ATOMS: atom_id res chain seq x y z
N MET A 1 -4.22 8.01 -2.60
CA MET A 1 -2.76 8.04 -2.70
C MET A 1 -2.20 7.17 -1.61
N VAL A 2 -1.17 6.40 -1.93
CA VAL A 2 -0.44 5.54 -1.01
C VAL A 2 0.66 6.34 -0.32
N ASP A 3 0.78 6.22 1.00
CA ASP A 3 1.90 6.77 1.76
C ASP A 3 3.13 5.87 1.61
N ILE A 4 3.91 6.16 0.56
CA ILE A 4 5.14 5.44 0.27
C ILE A 4 6.21 5.59 1.37
N LYS A 5 6.21 6.69 2.13
CA LYS A 5 7.19 6.90 3.19
C LYS A 5 6.94 5.89 4.31
N GLU A 6 5.69 5.71 4.69
CA GLU A 6 5.33 4.72 5.71
C GLU A 6 5.56 3.28 5.20
N ILE A 7 5.24 2.96 3.94
CA ILE A 7 5.57 1.63 3.37
C ILE A 7 7.08 1.33 3.48
N LYS A 8 7.94 2.29 3.12
CA LYS A 8 9.40 2.13 3.22
C LYS A 8 9.86 1.97 4.66
N ALA A 9 9.24 2.67 5.60
CA ALA A 9 9.52 2.50 7.02
C ALA A 9 9.14 1.08 7.51
N GLN A 10 7.98 0.57 7.10
CA GLN A 10 7.53 -0.78 7.46
C GLN A 10 8.42 -1.87 6.85
N LEU A 11 8.83 -1.72 5.59
CA LEU A 11 9.82 -2.61 4.95
C LEU A 11 11.13 -2.66 5.76
N LYS A 12 11.64 -1.50 6.19
CA LYS A 12 12.83 -1.42 7.03
C LYS A 12 12.63 -2.11 8.39
N ARG A 13 11.49 -1.92 9.05
CA ARG A 13 11.16 -2.59 10.33
C ARG A 13 11.05 -4.11 10.16
N ALA A 14 10.52 -4.57 9.03
CA ALA A 14 10.38 -5.98 8.69
C ALA A 14 11.70 -6.62 8.19
N GLY A 15 12.75 -5.84 7.94
CA GLY A 15 13.99 -6.34 7.34
C GLY A 15 13.81 -6.88 5.92
N MET A 16 12.81 -6.37 5.19
CA MET A 16 12.39 -6.88 3.89
C MET A 16 12.60 -5.83 2.80
N THR A 17 13.01 -6.27 1.61
CA THR A 17 13.10 -5.44 0.42
C THR A 17 11.76 -5.32 -0.28
N GLN A 18 11.59 -4.27 -1.10
CA GLN A 18 10.38 -4.12 -1.91
C GLN A 18 10.20 -5.26 -2.93
N THR A 19 11.29 -5.82 -3.43
CA THR A 19 11.26 -6.99 -4.34
C THR A 19 10.75 -8.24 -3.63
N GLU A 20 11.17 -8.47 -2.39
CA GLU A 20 10.67 -9.59 -1.59
C GLU A 20 9.19 -9.42 -1.26
N LEU A 21 8.76 -8.20 -0.89
CA LEU A 21 7.35 -7.88 -0.70
C LEU A 21 6.52 -8.15 -1.96
N ALA A 22 7.02 -7.74 -3.14
CA ALA A 22 6.32 -7.98 -4.40
C ALA A 22 6.11 -9.48 -4.63
N ARG A 23 7.17 -10.28 -4.43
CA ARG A 23 7.11 -11.73 -4.57
C ARG A 23 6.17 -12.38 -3.56
N SER A 24 6.14 -11.92 -2.31
CA SER A 24 5.27 -12.48 -1.27
C SER A 24 3.79 -12.20 -1.50
N VAL A 25 3.46 -11.15 -2.26
CA VAL A 25 2.08 -10.83 -2.67
C VAL A 25 1.79 -11.20 -4.13
N GLU A 26 2.63 -12.07 -4.72
CA GLU A 26 2.48 -12.58 -6.10
C GLU A 26 2.40 -11.47 -7.17
N MET A 27 3.14 -10.38 -6.96
CA MET A 27 3.18 -9.22 -7.83
C MET A 27 4.57 -9.04 -8.45
N ASP A 28 4.60 -8.63 -9.72
CA ASP A 28 5.85 -8.21 -10.35
C ASP A 28 6.46 -7.00 -9.61
N PRO A 29 7.78 -6.99 -9.31
CA PRO A 29 8.42 -5.88 -8.59
C PRO A 29 8.24 -4.51 -9.24
N SER A 30 8.25 -4.43 -10.58
CA SER A 30 8.03 -3.18 -11.29
C SER A 30 6.59 -2.70 -11.15
N THR A 31 5.63 -3.63 -11.17
CA THR A 31 4.22 -3.34 -10.94
C THR A 31 3.98 -2.83 -9.52
N LEU A 32 4.53 -3.50 -8.50
CA LEU A 32 4.45 -3.00 -7.13
C LEU A 32 5.05 -1.59 -7.03
N ASN A 33 6.22 -1.38 -7.64
CA ASN A 33 6.86 -0.07 -7.64
C ASN A 33 5.98 1.03 -8.23
N ARG A 34 5.40 0.81 -9.42
CA ARG A 34 4.50 1.80 -10.05
C ARG A 34 3.30 2.09 -9.16
N LYS A 35 2.65 1.06 -8.62
CA LYS A 35 1.46 1.19 -7.77
C LYS A 35 1.72 1.95 -6.45
N ILE A 36 2.80 1.65 -5.74
CA ILE A 36 3.09 2.32 -4.45
C ILE A 36 3.68 3.73 -4.63
N ASN A 37 4.31 4.02 -5.78
CA ASN A 37 4.77 5.37 -6.11
C ASN A 37 3.67 6.26 -6.73
N ASN A 38 2.42 5.80 -6.75
CA ASN A 38 1.28 6.55 -7.30
C ASN A 38 1.52 6.98 -8.76
N SER A 39 2.14 6.11 -9.57
CA SER A 39 2.23 6.34 -11.01
C SER A 39 0.81 6.50 -11.59
N GLU A 40 0.64 7.43 -12.52
CA GLU A 40 -0.67 7.75 -13.09
C GLU A 40 -1.34 6.50 -13.68
N GLY A 41 -2.62 6.29 -13.34
CA GLY A 41 -3.39 5.12 -13.76
C GLY A 41 -3.08 3.81 -13.01
N GLU A 42 -2.01 3.76 -12.20
CA GLU A 42 -1.59 2.57 -11.46
C GLU A 42 -2.05 2.66 -10.01
N THR A 43 -2.95 1.76 -9.60
CA THR A 43 -3.47 1.73 -8.23
C THR A 43 -3.44 0.34 -7.63
N LEU A 44 -3.30 0.28 -6.31
CA LEU A 44 -3.56 -0.94 -5.56
C LEU A 44 -5.07 -1.17 -5.49
N THR A 45 -5.48 -2.41 -5.75
CA THR A 45 -6.80 -2.90 -5.35
C THR A 45 -6.86 -3.03 -3.83
N VAL A 46 -8.08 -3.09 -3.28
CA VAL A 46 -8.27 -3.32 -1.84
C VAL A 46 -7.62 -4.63 -1.39
N LYS A 47 -7.71 -5.69 -2.21
CA LYS A 47 -7.08 -6.98 -1.92
C LYS A 47 -5.56 -6.87 -1.83
N GLU A 48 -4.93 -6.21 -2.80
CA GLU A 48 -3.47 -6.02 -2.79
C GLU A 48 -3.01 -5.20 -1.59
N ALA A 49 -3.72 -4.11 -1.26
CA ALA A 49 -3.41 -3.30 -0.08
C ALA A 49 -3.51 -4.12 1.22
N THR A 50 -4.55 -4.94 1.36
CA THR A 50 -4.72 -5.84 2.51
C THR A 50 -3.61 -6.88 2.59
N GLN A 51 -3.25 -7.54 1.49
CA GLN A 51 -2.18 -8.54 1.47
C GLN A 51 -0.81 -7.93 1.83
N ILE A 52 -0.53 -6.71 1.33
CA ILE A 52 0.69 -5.97 1.71
C ILE A 52 0.67 -5.66 3.21
N ALA A 53 -0.46 -5.20 3.74
CA ALA A 53 -0.60 -4.88 5.16
C ALA A 53 -0.39 -6.12 6.05
N GLU A 54 -0.97 -7.25 5.68
CA GLU A 54 -0.79 -8.53 6.39
C GLU A 54 0.67 -8.99 6.35
N THR A 55 1.31 -8.94 5.18
CA THR A 55 2.72 -9.33 5.01
C THR A 55 3.65 -8.46 5.87
N LEU A 56 3.42 -7.14 5.89
CA LEU A 56 4.21 -6.18 6.66
C LEU A 56 3.77 -6.08 8.13
N LYS A 57 2.78 -6.86 8.55
CA LYS A 57 2.18 -6.81 9.90
C LYS A 57 1.74 -5.40 10.30
N ILE A 58 1.22 -4.64 9.34
CA ILE A 58 0.69 -3.29 9.56
C ILE A 58 -0.61 -3.40 10.37
N PRO A 59 -0.75 -2.66 11.48
CA PRO A 59 -1.99 -2.60 12.24
C PRO A 59 -3.18 -2.15 11.39
N ARG A 60 -4.35 -2.74 11.61
CA ARG A 60 -5.54 -2.54 10.79
C ARG A 60 -6.06 -1.09 10.82
N ASP A 61 -5.87 -0.39 11.93
CA ASP A 61 -6.18 1.03 12.12
C ASP A 61 -5.28 1.96 11.30
N MET A 62 -4.07 1.54 10.98
CA MET A 62 -3.14 2.30 10.11
C MET A 62 -3.40 2.09 8.62
N LEU A 63 -4.08 1.00 8.24
CA LEU A 63 -4.27 0.60 6.84
C LEU A 63 -4.94 1.70 6.02
N THR A 64 -5.98 2.32 6.57
CA THR A 64 -6.71 3.42 5.93
C THR A 64 -5.81 4.62 5.65
N ASN A 65 -4.95 4.97 6.60
CA ASN A 65 -4.04 6.12 6.47
C ASN A 65 -2.94 5.85 5.45
N ILE A 66 -2.44 4.61 5.37
CA ILE A 66 -1.34 4.26 4.47
C ILE A 66 -1.84 4.08 3.04
N PHE A 67 -2.99 3.43 2.83
CA PHE A 67 -3.43 3.02 1.50
C PHE A 67 -4.60 3.84 0.94
N PHE A 68 -5.40 4.50 1.80
CA PHE A 68 -6.68 5.09 1.42
C PHE A 68 -6.87 6.57 1.81
N ALA A 69 -5.86 7.25 2.38
CA ALA A 69 -6.01 8.59 2.96
C ALA A 69 -6.64 9.66 2.02
N SER A 70 -6.38 9.59 0.71
CA SER A 70 -6.94 10.57 -0.25
C SER A 70 -8.36 10.25 -0.74
N ARG A 71 -8.86 9.02 -0.52
CA ARG A 71 -10.18 8.60 -1.03
C ARG A 71 -11.32 8.83 -0.03
N LEU A 72 -11.00 9.19 1.21
CA LEU A 72 -11.99 9.41 2.27
C LEU A 72 -12.62 10.81 2.25
N ALA A 73 -11.94 11.82 1.69
CA ALA A 73 -12.50 13.16 1.59
C ALA A 73 -13.70 13.23 0.62
N GLU A 74 -13.79 12.32 -0.35
CA GLU A 74 -14.85 12.26 -1.35
C GLU A 74 -16.07 11.41 -0.94
N THR A 75 -15.96 10.64 0.16
CA THR A 75 -17.05 9.76 0.64
C THR A 75 -17.89 10.38 1.77
N GLN A 76 -17.61 11.62 2.17
CA GLN A 76 -18.56 12.37 2.99
C GLN A 76 -19.72 12.84 2.10
N VAL A 77 -20.74 12.00 2.08
CA VAL A 77 -22.13 12.22 1.65
C VAL A 77 -22.45 13.70 1.39
N THR A 78 -22.59 14.05 0.11
CA THR A 78 -23.51 15.13 -0.28
C THR A 78 -24.91 14.62 0.08
N ALA A 79 -25.41 15.02 1.24
CA ALA A 79 -26.79 14.81 1.67
C ALA A 79 -27.66 15.97 1.19
#